data_AF-A0A0B1TJE1-F1
#
_entry.id   AF-A0A0B1TJE1-F1
#
_cell.length_a   1.000
_cell.length_b   1.000
_cell.length_c   1.000
_cell.angle_alpha   90.00
_cell.angle_beta   90.00
_cell.angle_gamma   90.00
#
_symmetry.space_group_name_H-M   'P 1'
#
loop_
_entity.id
_entity.type
_entity.pdbx_description
1 polymer ?
#
loop_
_entity_poly.entity_id
_entity_poly.type
_entity_poly.pdbx_seq_one_letter_code
_entity_poly.pdbx_strand_id
1 'polypeptide(L)'
;MTTFAILVHEIPHEISDFAILLRADFNKVDAVKAQFVTASGGVIGACVALYLRSGSVESPEWILPFTAGGFINIALAQILPELNREKNRGQNIKQLIMILSGVGVMLAVSRFHIA
;
A
#
# COMPACT_ATOMS: atom_id res chain seq x y z
N MET A 1 13.11 -13.52 -7.06
CA MET A 1 12.56 -12.47 -7.96
C MET A 1 11.45 -11.69 -7.29
N THR A 2 10.43 -12.35 -6.74
CA THR A 2 9.32 -11.69 -6.01
C THR A 2 9.77 -10.84 -4.83
N THR A 3 10.68 -11.34 -3.98
CA THR A 3 11.20 -10.56 -2.83
C THR A 3 11.89 -9.26 -3.27
N PHE A 4 12.67 -9.30 -4.34
CA PHE A 4 13.35 -8.11 -4.86
C PHE A 4 12.35 -7.10 -5.46
N ALA A 5 11.37 -7.59 -6.22
CA ALA A 5 10.29 -6.75 -6.75
C ALA A 5 9.48 -6.08 -5.64
N ILE A 6 9.22 -6.79 -4.54
CA ILE A 6 8.52 -6.23 -3.38
C ILE A 6 9.38 -5.14 -2.74
N LEU A 7 10.67 -5.41 -2.52
CA LEU A 7 11.60 -4.45 -1.91
C LEU A 7 11.68 -3.13 -2.69
N VAL A 8 11.71 -3.21 -4.02
CA VAL A 8 11.74 -2.02 -4.90
C VAL A 8 10.45 -1.21 -4.83
N HIS A 9 9.30 -1.83 -4.54
CA HIS A 9 8.01 -1.12 -4.41
C HIS A 9 7.78 -0.56 -2.99
N GLU A 10 8.37 -1.20 -1.97
CA GLU A 10 8.26 -0.78 -0.57
C GLU A 10 9.16 0.42 -0.24
N ILE A 11 10.36 0.54 -0.84
CA ILE A 11 11.24 1.70 -0.59
C ILE A 11 10.54 3.04 -0.92
N PRO A 12 9.93 3.22 -2.12
CA PRO A 12 9.15 4.42 -2.42
C PRO A 12 7.97 4.64 -1.47
N HIS A 13 7.31 3.55 -1.06
CA HIS A 13 6.15 3.59 -0.17
C HIS A 13 6.55 4.15 1.20
N GLU A 14 7.59 3.60 1.83
CA GLU A 14 8.10 4.06 3.13
C GLU A 14 8.68 5.48 3.07
N ILE A 15 9.32 5.88 1.96
CA ILE A 15 9.78 7.26 1.78
C ILE A 15 8.58 8.23 1.68
N SER A 16 7.49 7.82 1.04
CA SER A 16 6.26 8.61 0.97
C SER A 16 5.60 8.75 2.34
N ASP A 17 5.48 7.66 3.10
CA ASP A 17 4.89 7.68 4.44
C ASP A 17 5.70 8.56 5.40
N PHE A 18 7.03 8.51 5.33
CA PHE A 18 7.90 9.42 6.07
C PHE A 18 7.64 10.89 5.70
N ALA A 19 7.49 11.19 4.40
CA ALA A 19 7.19 12.54 3.93
C ALA A 19 5.81 13.05 4.39
N ILE A 20 4.81 12.17 4.48
CA ILE A 20 3.48 12.48 5.02
C ILE A 20 3.58 12.81 6.51
N LEU A 21 4.33 12.02 7.29
CA LEU A 21 4.51 12.26 8.73
C LEU A 21 5.22 13.59 9.01
N LEU A 22 6.26 13.93 8.25
CA LEU A 22 6.91 15.24 8.37
C LEU A 22 5.98 16.40 8.03
N ARG A 23 5.04 16.21 7.08
CA ARG A 23 4.00 17.20 6.75
C ARG A 23 2.92 17.30 7.83
N ALA A 24 2.76 16.27 8.65
CA ALA A 24 1.85 16.25 9.79
C ALA A 24 2.48 16.85 11.08
N ASP A 25 3.57 17.62 10.95
CA ASP A 25 4.29 18.28 12.05
C ASP A 25 5.09 17.33 12.97
N PHE A 26 5.37 16.10 12.53
CA PHE A 26 6.25 15.20 13.28
C PHE A 26 7.72 15.59 13.11
N ASN A 27 8.49 15.50 14.19
CA ASN A 27 9.95 15.56 14.11
C ASN A 27 10.51 14.30 13.46
N LYS A 28 11.71 14.40 12.87
CA LYS A 28 12.37 13.28 12.16
C LYS A 28 12.44 11.99 13.00
N VAL A 29 12.78 12.12 14.28
CA VAL A 29 12.91 10.98 15.20
C VAL A 29 11.55 10.34 15.49
N ASP A 30 10.50 11.15 15.62
CA ASP A 30 9.15 10.66 15.91
C ASP A 30 8.53 9.99 14.68
N ALA A 31 8.79 10.52 13.48
CA ALA A 31 8.39 9.89 12.23
C ALA A 31 9.08 8.53 12.02
N VAL A 32 10.39 8.42 12.30
CA VAL A 32 11.11 7.13 12.25
C VAL A 32 10.56 6.13 13.28
N LYS A 33 10.26 6.57 14.51
CA LYS A 33 9.65 5.71 15.53
C LYS A 33 8.26 5.22 15.10
N ALA A 34 7.44 6.09 14.53
CA ALA A 34 6.11 5.73 14.05
C ALA A 34 6.20 4.68 12.92
N GLN A 35 7.09 4.87 11.94
CA GLN A 35 7.31 3.87 10.89
C GLN A 35 7.84 2.55 11.45
N PHE A 36 8.73 2.58 12.43
CA PHE A 36 9.23 1.36 13.06
C PHE A 36 8.11 0.56 13.76
N VAL A 37 7.18 1.24 14.42
CA VAL A 37 6.00 0.61 15.04
C VAL A 37 5.11 -0.02 13.97
N THR A 38 4.82 0.70 12.88
CA THR A 38 4.02 0.17 11.76
C THR A 38 4.68 -1.04 11.09
N ALA A 39 5.99 -0.95 10.80
CA ALA A 39 6.76 -2.05 10.22
C ALA A 39 6.76 -3.29 11.12
N SER A 40 6.87 -3.10 12.44
CA SER A 40 6.77 -4.19 13.42
C SER A 40 5.40 -4.88 13.36
N GLY A 41 4.32 -4.12 13.14
CA GLY A 41 2.98 -4.65 12.90
C GLY A 41 2.93 -5.57 11.66
N GLY A 42 3.59 -5.18 10.57
CA GLY A 42 3.73 -5.99 9.37
C GLY A 42 4.46 -7.31 9.62
N VAL A 43 5.57 -7.27 10.37
CA VAL A 43 6.35 -8.48 10.76
C VAL A 43 5.50 -9.41 11.62
N ILE A 44 4.77 -8.88 12.61
CA ILE A 44 3.86 -9.68 13.44
C ILE A 44 2.77 -10.32 12.58
N GLY A 45 2.16 -9.57 11.67
CA GLY A 45 1.16 -10.09 10.73
C GLY A 45 1.70 -11.24 9.87
N ALA A 46 2.92 -11.11 9.36
CA ALA A 46 3.58 -12.18 8.59
C ALA A 46 3.85 -13.43 9.44
N CYS A 47 4.34 -13.26 10.67
CA CYS A 47 4.55 -14.38 11.61
C CYS A 47 3.23 -15.11 11.93
N VAL A 48 2.15 -14.36 12.19
CA VAL A 48 0.81 -14.93 12.43
C VAL A 48 0.30 -15.69 11.21
N ALA A 49 0.44 -15.12 10.00
CA ALA A 49 0.02 -15.78 8.77
C ALA A 49 0.78 -17.10 8.52
N LEU A 50 2.08 -17.12 8.79
CA LEU A 50 2.90 -18.33 8.68
C LEU A 50 2.50 -19.37 9.73
N TYR A 51 2.28 -18.95 10.98
CA TYR A 51 1.84 -19.86 12.05
C TYR A 51 0.49 -20.50 11.72
N LEU A 52 -0.49 -19.72 11.28
CA LEU A 52 -1.81 -20.22 10.89
C LEU A 52 -1.72 -21.20 9.71
N ARG A 53 -0.80 -20.97 8.76
CA ARG A 53 -0.57 -21.86 7.63
C ARG A 53 0.16 -23.16 8.00
N SER A 54 0.96 -23.17 9.07
CA SER A 54 1.67 -24.36 9.55
C SER A 54 0.80 -25.31 10.39
N GLY A 55 -0.39 -24.89 10.81
CA GLY A 55 -1.37 -25.75 11.49
C GLY A 55 -2.18 -26.62 10.51
N SER A 56 -3.07 -27.45 11.05
CA SER A 56 -4.08 -28.23 10.29
C SER A 56 -5.27 -27.39 9.80
N VAL A 57 -5.16 -26.06 9.89
CA VAL A 57 -6.18 -25.12 9.44
C VAL A 57 -5.96 -24.88 7.95
N GLU A 58 -7.02 -24.99 7.15
CA GLU A 58 -6.98 -24.68 5.72
C GLU A 58 -6.42 -23.26 5.48
N SER A 59 -5.83 -23.06 4.30
CA SER A 59 -5.21 -21.79 3.93
C SER A 59 -6.16 -20.62 4.23
N PRO A 60 -5.69 -19.52 4.86
CA PRO A 60 -6.58 -18.44 5.28
C PRO A 60 -7.07 -17.61 4.09
N GLU A 61 -8.08 -18.13 3.37
CA GLU A 61 -8.69 -17.50 2.18
C GLU A 61 -9.34 -16.15 2.49
N TRP A 62 -9.69 -15.91 3.74
CA TRP A 62 -10.28 -14.65 4.22
C TRP A 62 -9.28 -13.49 4.31
N ILE A 63 -7.97 -13.76 4.34
CA ILE A 63 -6.95 -12.71 4.46
C ILE A 63 -6.93 -11.84 3.18
N LEU A 64 -7.08 -12.45 2.01
CA LEU A 64 -7.08 -11.72 0.73
C LEU A 64 -8.21 -10.69 0.61
N PRO A 65 -9.51 -11.04 0.81
CA PRO A 65 -10.58 -10.04 0.78
C PRO A 65 -10.49 -9.04 1.93
N PHE A 66 -9.97 -9.44 3.10
CA PHE A 66 -9.73 -8.51 4.21
C PHE A 66 -8.68 -7.44 3.83
N THR A 67 -7.53 -7.84 3.31
CA THR A 67 -6.48 -6.91 2.88
C THR A 67 -6.93 -6.05 1.69
N ALA A 68 -7.65 -6.61 0.73
CA ALA A 68 -8.21 -5.86 -0.39
C ALA A 68 -9.19 -4.77 0.09
N GLY A 69 -10.08 -5.10 1.04
CA GLY A 69 -10.97 -4.13 1.68
C GLY A 69 -10.21 -3.01 2.41
N GLY A 70 -9.11 -3.35 3.09
CA GLY A 70 -8.22 -2.38 3.73
C GLY A 70 -7.64 -1.38 2.74
N PHE A 71 -7.11 -1.84 1.60
CA PHE A 71 -6.58 -0.95 0.56
C PHE A 71 -7.64 -0.07 -0.07
N ILE A 72 -8.85 -0.60 -0.31
CA ILE A 72 -9.99 0.21 -0.80
C ILE A 72 -10.34 1.30 0.22
N ASN A 73 -10.39 0.97 1.51
CA ASN A 73 -10.67 1.95 2.56
C ASN A 73 -9.62 3.07 2.60
N ILE A 74 -8.33 2.75 2.51
CA ILE A 74 -7.25 3.75 2.44
C ILE A 74 -7.41 4.64 1.20
N ALA A 75 -7.65 4.04 0.03
CA ALA A 75 -7.84 4.78 -1.21
C ALA A 75 -9.03 5.75 -1.14
N LEU A 76 -10.14 5.35 -0.53
CA LEU A 76 -11.34 6.18 -0.41
C LEU A 76 -11.23 7.20 0.74
N ALA A 77 -10.62 6.87 1.86
CA ALA A 77 -10.58 7.72 3.04
C ALA A 77 -9.44 8.75 3.00
N GLN A 78 -8.30 8.42 2.38
CA GLN A 78 -7.12 9.28 2.37
C GLN A 78 -6.84 9.87 0.98
N ILE A 79 -6.85 9.04 -0.06
CA ILE A 79 -6.44 9.48 -1.42
C ILE A 79 -7.55 10.25 -2.12
N LEU A 80 -8.80 9.79 -2.05
CA LEU A 80 -9.92 10.44 -2.74
C LEU A 80 -10.19 11.88 -2.27
N PRO A 81 -10.18 12.22 -0.96
CA PRO A 81 -10.34 13.59 -0.51
C PRO A 81 -9.19 14.49 -0.98
N GLU A 82 -7.95 13.99 -0.97
CA GLU A 82 -6.78 14.75 -1.42
C GLU A 82 -6.87 15.04 -2.92
N LEU A 83 -7.30 14.05 -3.72
CA LEU A 83 -7.55 14.23 -5.15
C LEU A 83 -8.64 15.27 -5.44
N ASN A 84 -9.70 15.28 -4.64
CA ASN A 84 -10.81 16.23 -4.79
C ASN A 84 -10.47 17.66 -4.33
N ARG A 85 -9.38 17.86 -3.57
CA ARG A 85 -8.91 19.19 -3.16
C ARG A 85 -8.19 19.94 -4.29
N GLU A 86 -7.71 19.23 -5.32
CA GLU A 86 -7.04 19.83 -6.47
C GLU A 86 -8.06 20.55 -7.38
N LYS A 87 -8.00 21.89 -7.41
CA LYS A 87 -8.96 22.72 -8.17
C LYS A 87 -8.56 22.94 -9.62
N ASN A 88 -7.30 22.69 -9.99
CA ASN A 88 -6.83 22.90 -11.35
C ASN A 88 -7.27 21.75 -12.26
N ARG A 89 -8.18 22.04 -13.21
CA ARG A 89 -8.70 21.04 -14.17
C ARG A 89 -7.59 20.31 -14.93
N GLY A 90 -6.51 20.99 -15.28
CA GLY A 90 -5.38 20.38 -16.00
C GLY A 90 -4.62 19.38 -15.15
N GLN A 91 -4.46 19.63 -13.85
CA GLN A 91 -3.81 18.70 -12.92
C GLN A 91 -4.74 17.52 -12.59
N ASN A 92 -6.04 17.76 -12.44
CA ASN A 92 -7.03 16.72 -12.18
C ASN A 92 -7.09 15.69 -13.34
N ILE A 93 -7.06 16.16 -14.60
CA ILE A 93 -6.97 15.27 -15.77
C ILE A 93 -5.67 14.46 -15.76
N LYS A 94 -4.53 15.09 -15.42
CA LYS A 94 -3.25 14.36 -15.31
C LYS A 94 -3.29 13.29 -14.21
N GLN A 95 -3.88 13.60 -13.06
CA GLN A 95 -4.05 12.63 -11.96
C GLN A 95 -4.94 11.47 -12.38
N LEU A 96 -6.06 11.73 -13.07
CA LEU A 96 -6.93 10.68 -13.61
C LEU A 96 -6.19 9.78 -14.61
N ILE A 97 -5.41 10.36 -15.51
CA ILE A 97 -4.59 9.58 -16.46
C ILE A 97 -3.56 8.72 -15.71
N MET A 98 -2.93 9.24 -14.67
CA MET A 98 -1.96 8.48 -13.85
C MET A 98 -2.63 7.32 -13.11
N ILE A 99 -3.83 7.52 -12.55
CA ILE A 99 -4.61 6.44 -11.91
C ILE A 99 -4.98 5.36 -12.94
N LEU A 100 -5.53 5.76 -14.09
CA LEU A 100 -5.88 4.83 -15.17
C LEU A 100 -4.66 4.07 -15.71
N SER A 101 -3.52 4.76 -15.84
CA SER A 101 -2.24 4.15 -16.21
C SER A 101 -1.80 3.09 -15.18
N GLY A 102 -1.87 3.42 -13.88
CA GLY A 102 -1.57 2.47 -12.80
C GLY A 102 -2.46 1.22 -12.86
N VAL A 103 -3.77 1.39 -13.05
CA VAL A 103 -4.71 0.28 -13.26
C VAL A 103 -4.34 -0.53 -14.51
N GLY A 104 -3.99 0.15 -15.61
CA GLY A 104 -3.55 -0.50 -16.85
C GLY A 104 -2.30 -1.35 -16.66
N VAL A 105 -1.30 -0.85 -15.92
CA VAL A 105 -0.08 -1.60 -15.57
C VAL A 105 -0.43 -2.82 -14.71
N MET A 106 -1.29 -2.67 -13.69
CA MET A 106 -1.72 -3.81 -12.87
C MET A 106 -2.44 -4.87 -13.70
N LEU A 107 -3.31 -4.46 -14.63
CA LEU A 107 -3.99 -5.39 -15.55
C LEU A 107 -2.99 -6.08 -16.48
N ALA A 108 -2.02 -5.35 -17.05
CA ALA A 108 -1.00 -5.93 -17.91
C ALA A 108 -0.19 -6.99 -17.14
N VAL A 109 0.32 -6.66 -15.95
CA VAL A 109 1.06 -7.59 -15.09
C VAL A 109 0.21 -8.80 -14.72
N SER A 110 -1.07 -8.60 -14.39
CA SER A 110 -2.01 -9.69 -14.09
C SER A 110 -2.18 -10.63 -15.28
N ARG A 111 -2.33 -10.09 -16.50
CA ARG A 111 -2.41 -10.90 -17.73
C ARG A 111 -1.12 -11.68 -18.01
N PHE A 112 0.05 -11.11 -17.73
CA PHE A 112 1.35 -11.80 -17.88
C PHE A 112 1.59 -12.89 -16.82
N HIS A 113 0.96 -12.82 -15.64
CA HIS A 113 1.13 -13.84 -14.60
C HIS A 113 0.20 -15.06 -14.78
N ILE A 114 -0.89 -14.91 -15.54
CA ILE A 114 -1.91 -15.95 -15.79
C ILE A 114 -1.66 -16.68 -17.14
N ALA A 115 -0.75 -16.18 -17.98
CA ALA A 115 -0.31 -16.79 -19.24
C ALA A 115 0.98 -17.60 -19.04
#